data_AF-A0A6I3MXD3-F1
#
_entry.id   AF-A0A6I3MXD3-F1
#
_cell.length_a   1.000
_cell.length_b   1.000
_cell.length_c   1.000
_cell.angle_alpha   90.00
_cell.angle_beta   90.00
_cell.angle_gamma   90.00
#
_symmetry.space_group_name_H-M   'P 1'
#
loop_
_entity.id
_entity.type
_entity.pdbx_description
1 polymer ?
#
loop_
_entity_poly.entity_id
_entity_poly.type
_entity_poly.pdbx_seq_one_letter_code
_entity_poly.pdbx_strand_id
1 'polypeptide(L)'
;MVFVLFISFLICLRLGELWLSHKNARWLLKNGAVEYGRKHYPFMVMLHILFIVSLLVEYYTRQPVGYSRFVLIFYFVLVVLKIWVVSSLGKFWNTKIYRIPGVPLKKNGLYAYLAHPNYIIVIAEIAVIPLVFHLYFTAVAFTILNMVMLVIRIREENKALCIE
;
A
#
# COMPACT_ATOMS: atom_id res chain seq x y z
N MET A 1 -3.91 -5.14 -24.80
CA MET A 1 -4.60 -3.88 -24.42
C MET A 1 -5.03 -3.86 -22.95
N VAL A 2 -5.76 -4.86 -22.46
CA VAL A 2 -6.25 -4.91 -21.05
C VAL A 2 -5.13 -4.78 -20.02
N PHE A 3 -4.03 -5.52 -20.18
CA PHE A 3 -2.89 -5.44 -19.25
C PHE A 3 -2.30 -4.03 -19.14
N VAL A 4 -2.09 -3.35 -20.29
CA VAL A 4 -1.56 -1.99 -20.31
C VAL A 4 -2.50 -1.02 -19.60
N LEU A 5 -3.81 -1.11 -19.85
CA LEU A 5 -4.81 -0.29 -19.16
C LEU A 5 -4.79 -0.54 -17.64
N PHE A 6 -4.68 -1.80 -17.24
CA PHE A 6 -4.61 -2.19 -15.83
C PHE A 6 -3.36 -1.65 -15.14
N ILE A 7 -2.18 -1.80 -15.76
CA ILE A 7 -0.92 -1.28 -15.23
C ILE A 7 -0.95 0.26 -15.18
N SER A 8 -1.45 0.93 -16.21
CA SER A 8 -1.61 2.38 -16.21
C SER A 8 -2.54 2.84 -15.08
N PHE A 9 -3.67 2.16 -14.88
CA PHE A 9 -4.56 2.42 -13.76
C PHE A 9 -3.85 2.25 -12.41
N LEU A 10 -3.09 1.17 -12.23
CA LEU A 10 -2.34 0.89 -11.01
C LEU A 10 -1.28 1.97 -10.74
N ILE A 11 -0.53 2.41 -11.76
CA ILE A 11 0.45 3.50 -11.63
C ILE A 11 -0.26 4.79 -11.22
N CYS A 12 -1.35 5.17 -11.90
CA CYS A 12 -2.13 6.35 -11.56
C CYS A 12 -2.65 6.31 -10.11
N LEU A 13 -3.13 5.14 -9.65
CA LEU A 13 -3.57 4.96 -8.27
C LEU A 13 -2.44 5.19 -7.27
N ARG A 14 -1.24 4.64 -7.54
CA ARG A 14 -0.05 4.83 -6.68
C ARG A 14 0.43 6.28 -6.67
N LEU A 15 0.40 6.97 -7.80
CA LEU A 15 0.73 8.39 -7.87
C LEU A 15 -0.29 9.25 -7.12
N GLY A 16 -1.58 8.93 -7.22
CA GLY A 16 -2.64 9.59 -6.46
C GLY A 16 -2.47 9.42 -4.95
N GLU A 17 -2.11 8.21 -4.50
CA GLU A 17 -1.75 7.92 -3.10
C GLU A 17 -0.54 8.75 -2.63
N LEU A 18 0.52 8.82 -3.43
CA LEU A 18 1.70 9.62 -3.11
C LEU A 18 1.37 11.12 -3.05
N TRP A 19 0.55 11.62 -3.96
CA TRP A 19 0.12 13.01 -3.97
C TRP A 19 -0.72 13.35 -2.72
N LEU A 20 -1.69 12.49 -2.38
CA LEU A 20 -2.51 12.64 -1.17
C LEU A 20 -1.62 12.59 0.09
N SER A 21 -0.68 11.65 0.12
CA SER A 21 0.31 11.51 1.20
C SER A 21 1.16 12.77 1.33
N HIS A 22 1.59 13.38 0.23
CA HIS A 22 2.36 14.63 0.26
C HIS A 22 1.52 15.81 0.76
N LYS A 23 0.25 15.91 0.32
CA LYS A 23 -0.69 16.94 0.79
C LYS A 23 -0.92 16.82 2.29
N ASN A 24 -1.17 15.60 2.79
CA ASN A 24 -1.37 15.34 4.21
C ASN A 24 -0.10 15.57 5.03
N ALA A 25 1.08 15.18 4.53
CA ALA A 25 2.36 15.42 5.20
C ALA A 25 2.57 16.91 5.50
N ARG A 26 2.28 17.80 4.54
CA ARG A 26 2.37 19.25 4.74
C ARG A 26 1.44 19.75 5.84
N TRP A 27 0.23 19.21 5.93
CA TRP A 27 -0.69 19.55 7.01
C TRP A 27 -0.19 19.02 8.36
N LEU A 28 0.26 17.78 8.42
CA LEU A 28 0.77 17.15 9.64
C LEU A 28 1.99 17.89 10.20
N LEU A 29 2.98 18.22 9.36
CA LEU A 29 4.17 18.97 9.76
C LEU A 29 3.83 20.37 10.29
N LYS A 30 2.85 21.06 9.67
CA LYS A 30 2.36 22.35 10.18
C LYS A 30 1.66 22.25 11.54
N ASN A 31 1.17 21.08 11.92
CA ASN A 31 0.50 20.82 13.20
C ASN A 31 1.42 20.07 14.18
N GLY A 32 2.75 20.16 14.01
CA GLY A 32 3.71 19.62 14.98
C GLY A 32 3.97 18.11 14.86
N ALA A 33 3.65 17.48 13.73
CA ALA A 33 3.96 16.06 13.55
C ALA A 33 5.47 15.80 13.44
N VAL A 34 5.93 14.74 14.10
CA VAL A 34 7.30 14.21 14.00
C VAL A 34 7.30 13.01 13.05
N GLU A 35 8.31 12.94 12.18
CA GLU A 35 8.51 11.82 11.25
C GLU A 35 9.32 10.70 11.90
N TYR A 36 8.80 9.48 11.85
CA TYR A 36 9.47 8.28 12.33
C TYR A 36 9.82 7.36 11.14
N GLY A 37 10.88 6.55 11.30
CA GLY A 37 11.16 5.49 10.33
C GLY A 37 11.69 5.94 8.95
N ARG A 38 12.27 7.15 8.83
CA ARG A 38 12.80 7.69 7.56
C ARG A 38 13.65 6.70 6.75
N LYS A 39 14.46 5.88 7.43
CA LYS A 39 15.41 4.96 6.79
C LYS A 39 14.76 3.85 5.97
N HIS A 40 13.57 3.38 6.33
CA HIS A 40 12.92 2.26 5.62
C HIS A 40 12.02 2.71 4.45
N TYR A 41 11.67 4.00 4.38
CA TYR A 41 10.74 4.51 3.35
C TYR A 41 11.28 4.34 1.91
N PRO A 42 12.55 4.62 1.60
CA PRO A 42 13.09 4.38 0.25
C PRO A 42 12.99 2.92 -0.18
N PHE A 43 13.20 1.97 0.73
CA PHE A 43 13.06 0.54 0.46
C PHE A 43 11.62 0.16 0.12
N MET A 44 10.63 0.77 0.80
CA MET A 44 9.21 0.57 0.47
C MET A 44 8.90 1.05 -0.96
N VAL A 45 9.38 2.24 -1.33
CA VAL A 45 9.18 2.79 -2.68
C VAL A 45 9.86 1.90 -3.72
N MET A 46 11.11 1.48 -3.46
CA MET A 46 11.86 0.59 -4.36
C MET A 46 11.13 -0.74 -4.56
N LEU A 47 10.57 -1.32 -3.49
CA LEU A 47 9.79 -2.55 -3.58
C LEU A 47 8.60 -2.40 -4.51
N HIS A 48 7.85 -1.30 -4.45
CA HIS A 48 6.70 -1.08 -5.32
C HIS A 48 7.11 -0.81 -6.78
N ILE A 49 8.23 -0.12 -7.00
CA ILE A 49 8.78 0.07 -8.35
C ILE A 49 9.19 -1.29 -8.93
N LEU A 50 9.97 -2.08 -8.17
CA LEU A 50 10.39 -3.43 -8.57
C LEU A 50 9.20 -4.35 -8.81
N PHE A 51 8.13 -4.21 -8.04
CA PHE A 51 6.89 -4.97 -8.24
C PHE A 51 6.29 -4.69 -9.62
N ILE A 52 6.13 -3.41 -9.98
CA ILE A 52 5.60 -3.01 -11.30
C ILE A 52 6.52 -3.50 -12.42
N VAL A 53 7.84 -3.34 -12.27
CA VAL A 53 8.81 -3.82 -13.26
C VAL A 53 8.72 -5.35 -13.41
N SER A 54 8.59 -6.08 -12.31
CA SER A 54 8.48 -7.55 -12.34
C SER A 54 7.20 -8.01 -13.02
N LEU A 55 6.07 -7.34 -12.77
CA LEU A 55 4.81 -7.59 -13.48
C LEU A 55 4.97 -7.41 -14.99
N LEU A 56 5.62 -6.34 -15.43
CA LEU A 56 5.88 -6.07 -16.85
C LEU A 56 6.76 -7.18 -17.44
N VAL A 57 7.90 -7.47 -16.81
CA VAL A 57 8.87 -8.47 -17.28
C VAL A 57 8.22 -9.85 -17.37
N GLU A 58 7.53 -10.31 -16.32
CA GLU A 58 6.91 -11.63 -16.31
C GLU A 58 5.78 -11.72 -17.36
N TYR A 59 4.95 -10.69 -17.49
CA TYR A 59 3.86 -10.67 -18.47
C TYR A 59 4.38 -10.77 -19.91
N TYR A 60 5.39 -9.98 -20.27
CA TYR A 60 5.95 -9.99 -21.63
C TYR A 60 6.78 -11.25 -21.92
N THR A 61 7.35 -11.88 -20.89
CA THR A 61 8.11 -13.13 -21.03
C THR A 61 7.19 -14.34 -21.14
N ARG A 62 6.14 -14.42 -20.32
CA ARG A 62 5.23 -15.57 -20.26
C ARG A 62 4.09 -15.52 -21.27
N GLN A 63 3.70 -14.31 -21.69
CA GLN A 63 2.58 -14.06 -22.62
C GLN A 63 1.33 -14.88 -22.27
N PRO A 64 0.76 -14.69 -21.07
CA PRO A 64 -0.38 -15.47 -20.61
C PRO A 64 -1.57 -15.35 -21.57
N VAL A 65 -2.28 -16.46 -21.79
CA VAL A 65 -3.36 -16.59 -22.79
C VAL A 65 -4.65 -15.83 -22.38
N GLY A 66 -4.66 -15.18 -21.22
CA GLY A 66 -5.81 -14.40 -20.74
C GLY A 66 -5.61 -13.78 -19.37
N TYR A 67 -6.71 -13.28 -18.81
CA TYR A 67 -6.78 -12.73 -17.46
C TYR A 67 -8.03 -13.25 -16.74
N SER A 68 -7.94 -13.38 -15.42
CA SER A 68 -9.05 -13.84 -14.59
C SER A 68 -9.97 -12.67 -14.23
N ARG A 69 -11.20 -12.69 -14.76
CA ARG A 69 -12.22 -11.67 -14.48
C ARG A 69 -12.64 -11.67 -13.00
N PHE A 70 -12.73 -12.84 -12.38
CA PHE A 70 -13.09 -12.98 -10.96
C PHE A 70 -12.04 -12.31 -10.07
N VAL A 71 -10.76 -12.57 -10.33
CA VAL A 71 -9.65 -11.96 -9.58
C VAL A 71 -9.59 -10.45 -9.82
N LEU A 72 -9.87 -10.01 -11.04
CA LEU A 72 -9.95 -8.59 -11.36
C LEU A 72 -11.07 -7.87 -10.59
N ILE A 73 -12.27 -8.45 -10.53
CA ILE A 73 -13.39 -7.90 -9.74
C ILE A 73 -13.00 -7.83 -8.26
N PHE A 74 -12.39 -8.90 -7.74
CA PHE A 74 -11.91 -8.94 -6.36
C PHE A 74 -10.88 -7.83 -6.08
N TYR A 75 -9.96 -7.56 -7.00
CA TYR A 75 -9.03 -6.44 -6.89
C TYR A 75 -9.76 -5.09 -6.78
N PHE A 76 -10.79 -4.84 -7.59
CA PHE A 76 -11.56 -3.60 -7.49
C PHE A 76 -12.29 -3.45 -6.15
N VAL A 77 -12.79 -4.56 -5.57
CA VAL A 77 -13.34 -4.54 -4.21
C VAL A 77 -12.27 -4.11 -3.19
N LEU A 78 -11.04 -4.61 -3.31
CA LEU A 78 -9.93 -4.18 -2.46
C LEU A 78 -9.61 -2.69 -2.63
N VAL A 79 -9.65 -2.16 -3.86
CA VAL A 79 -9.44 -0.72 -4.12
C VAL A 79 -10.51 0.12 -3.42
N VAL A 80 -11.79 -0.26 -3.50
CA VAL A 80 -12.88 0.44 -2.81
C VAL A 80 -12.68 0.39 -1.29
N LEU A 81 -12.35 -0.79 -0.75
CA LEU A 81 -12.06 -0.97 0.67
C LEU A 81 -10.88 -0.08 1.11
N LYS A 82 -9.83 0.02 0.29
CA LYS A 82 -8.68 0.89 0.54
C LYS A 82 -9.11 2.34 0.62
N ILE A 83 -9.90 2.82 -0.34
CA ILE A 83 -10.40 4.19 -0.36
C ILE A 83 -11.19 4.48 0.92
N TRP A 84 -12.03 3.54 1.37
CA TRP A 84 -12.79 3.71 2.61
C TRP A 84 -11.87 3.79 3.85
N VAL A 85 -10.86 2.91 3.94
CA VAL A 85 -9.88 2.92 5.03
C VAL A 85 -9.06 4.22 5.05
N VAL A 86 -8.55 4.66 3.90
CA VAL A 86 -7.81 5.91 3.76
C VAL A 86 -8.67 7.11 4.13
N SER A 87 -9.91 7.15 3.64
CA SER A 87 -10.86 8.23 3.94
C SER A 87 -11.23 8.29 5.42
N SER A 88 -11.30 7.14 6.09
CA SER A 88 -11.59 7.05 7.53
C SER A 88 -10.52 7.77 8.38
N LEU A 89 -9.25 7.66 8.00
CA LEU A 89 -8.15 8.41 8.63
C LEU A 89 -8.13 9.89 8.21
N GLY A 90 -8.44 10.17 6.94
CA GLY A 90 -8.45 11.53 6.39
C GLY A 90 -7.04 12.14 6.38
N LYS A 91 -6.86 13.29 7.03
CA LYS A 91 -5.58 14.03 7.05
C LYS A 91 -4.45 13.30 7.77
N PHE A 92 -4.77 12.35 8.64
CA PHE A 92 -3.80 11.53 9.35
C PHE A 92 -3.22 10.41 8.49
N TRP A 93 -3.82 10.10 7.33
CA TRP A 93 -3.28 9.08 6.45
C TRP A 93 -2.03 9.58 5.73
N ASN A 94 -0.97 8.78 5.80
CA ASN A 94 0.28 9.06 5.11
C ASN A 94 1.03 7.77 4.81
N THR A 95 1.79 7.76 3.70
CA THR A 95 2.68 6.64 3.37
C THR A 95 3.93 6.62 4.26
N LYS A 96 4.32 7.76 4.83
CA LYS A 96 5.36 7.89 5.88
C LYS A 96 4.72 7.85 7.27
N ILE A 97 5.50 7.50 8.28
CA ILE A 97 5.00 7.45 9.66
C ILE A 97 5.15 8.84 10.27
N TYR A 98 4.01 9.52 10.48
CA TYR A 98 3.94 10.81 11.16
C TYR A 98 3.05 10.68 12.39
N ARG A 99 3.50 11.22 13.53
CA ARG A 99 2.71 11.29 14.77
C ARG A 99 2.73 12.72 15.30
N ILE A 100 1.56 13.25 15.66
CA ILE A 100 1.45 14.50 16.43
C ILE A 100 1.46 14.11 17.92
N PRO A 101 2.46 14.53 18.71
CA PRO A 101 2.50 14.25 20.14
C PRO A 101 1.22 14.74 20.84
N GLY A 102 0.67 13.95 21.76
CA GLY A 102 -0.52 14.30 22.54
C GLY A 102 -1.87 14.14 21.83
N VAL A 103 -1.92 13.76 20.55
CA VAL A 103 -3.18 13.48 19.83
C VAL A 103 -3.50 11.98 19.90
N PRO A 104 -4.71 11.59 20.38
CA PRO A 104 -5.10 10.18 20.43
C PRO A 104 -5.27 9.58 19.03
N LEU A 105 -5.01 8.28 18.91
CA LEU A 105 -5.20 7.55 17.65
C LEU A 105 -6.66 7.57 17.23
N LYS A 106 -6.91 7.87 15.94
CA LYS A 106 -8.25 7.93 15.38
C LYS A 106 -8.82 6.51 15.20
N LYS A 107 -9.82 6.15 16.00
CA LYS A 107 -10.51 4.84 15.97
C LYS A 107 -11.82 4.88 15.18
N ASN A 108 -11.80 5.39 13.95
CA ASN A 108 -13.01 5.50 13.12
C ASN A 108 -13.02 4.44 12.01
N GLY A 109 -14.21 3.91 11.69
CA GLY A 109 -14.38 2.90 10.64
C GLY A 109 -13.68 1.58 10.99
N LEU A 110 -13.01 0.96 10.02
CA LEU A 110 -12.26 -0.29 10.20
C LEU A 110 -11.14 -0.19 11.26
N TYR A 111 -10.63 1.00 11.54
CA TYR A 111 -9.62 1.22 12.60
C TYR A 111 -10.18 1.07 14.02
N ALA A 112 -11.51 0.97 14.18
CA ALA A 112 -12.12 0.61 15.47
C ALA A 112 -11.95 -0.88 15.81
N TYR A 113 -11.84 -1.73 14.78
CA TYR A 113 -11.82 -3.20 14.92
C TYR A 113 -10.44 -3.80 14.66
N LEU A 114 -9.63 -3.15 13.82
CA LEU A 114 -8.32 -3.64 13.38
C LEU A 114 -7.26 -2.57 13.60
N ALA A 115 -6.09 -2.98 14.10
CA ALA A 115 -4.97 -2.06 14.32
C ALA A 115 -4.45 -1.45 13.01
N HIS A 116 -4.33 -2.27 11.95
CA HIS A 116 -3.76 -1.84 10.67
C HIS A 116 -4.54 -2.37 9.45
N PRO A 117 -5.82 -1.98 9.27
CA PRO A 117 -6.65 -2.44 8.14
C PRO A 117 -6.03 -2.11 6.78
N ASN A 118 -5.29 -1.00 6.65
CA ASN A 118 -4.60 -0.66 5.42
C ASN A 118 -3.52 -1.68 5.03
N TYR A 119 -2.79 -2.24 5.99
CA TYR A 119 -1.74 -3.22 5.70
C TYR A 119 -2.30 -4.55 5.21
N ILE A 120 -3.45 -4.97 5.76
CA ILE A 120 -4.17 -6.15 5.27
C ILE A 120 -4.53 -5.98 3.79
N ILE A 121 -5.02 -4.79 3.42
CA ILE A 121 -5.37 -4.49 2.03
C ILE A 121 -4.13 -4.48 1.14
N VAL A 122 -3.01 -3.89 1.58
CA VAL A 122 -1.76 -3.89 0.80
C VAL A 122 -1.23 -5.31 0.58
N ILE A 123 -1.30 -6.19 1.59
CA ILE A 123 -0.94 -7.61 1.45
C ILE A 123 -1.82 -8.27 0.40
N ALA A 124 -3.14 -8.08 0.50
CA ALA A 124 -4.10 -8.65 -0.44
C ALA A 124 -3.87 -8.12 -1.86
N GLU A 125 -3.64 -6.81 -2.04
CA GLU A 125 -3.35 -6.21 -3.34
C GLU A 125 -2.11 -6.83 -3.98
N ILE A 126 -0.99 -6.94 -3.24
CA ILE A 126 0.27 -7.49 -3.77
C ILE A 126 0.11 -8.95 -4.18
N ALA A 127 -0.69 -9.73 -3.47
CA ALA A 127 -1.00 -11.11 -3.86
C ALA A 127 -1.94 -11.19 -5.07
N VAL A 128 -2.98 -10.35 -5.12
CA VAL A 128 -4.08 -10.42 -6.10
C VAL A 128 -3.68 -9.85 -7.45
N ILE A 129 -2.94 -8.74 -7.48
CA ILE A 129 -2.57 -8.02 -8.71
C ILE A 129 -1.91 -8.94 -9.75
N PRO A 130 -0.87 -9.73 -9.42
CA PRO A 130 -0.22 -10.61 -10.40
C PRO A 130 -1.13 -11.78 -10.81
N LEU A 131 -1.97 -12.27 -9.88
CA LEU A 131 -2.92 -13.36 -10.14
C LEU A 131 -3.99 -12.99 -11.17
N VAL A 132 -4.29 -11.70 -11.37
CA VAL A 132 -5.19 -11.25 -12.46
C VAL A 132 -4.70 -11.77 -13.81
N PHE A 133 -3.38 -11.79 -14.03
CA PHE A 133 -2.75 -12.21 -15.29
C PHE A 133 -1.97 -13.53 -15.16
N HIS A 134 -2.24 -14.32 -14.12
CA HIS A 134 -1.56 -15.61 -13.89
C HIS A 134 -0.03 -15.50 -13.72
N LEU A 135 0.44 -14.36 -13.18
CA LEU A 135 1.86 -14.07 -12.95
C LEU A 135 2.30 -14.62 -11.59
N TYR A 136 2.36 -15.94 -11.49
CA TYR A 136 2.57 -16.66 -10.22
C TYR A 136 3.94 -16.39 -9.61
N PHE A 137 4.98 -16.15 -10.40
CA PHE A 137 6.32 -15.90 -9.86
C PHE A 137 6.35 -14.57 -9.11
N THR A 138 5.84 -13.51 -9.75
CA THR A 138 5.72 -12.18 -9.12
C THR A 138 4.80 -12.24 -7.90
N ALA A 139 3.68 -12.98 -7.96
CA ALA A 139 2.80 -13.18 -6.80
C ALA A 139 3.57 -13.72 -5.60
N VAL A 140 4.22 -14.88 -5.74
CA VAL A 140 4.91 -15.53 -4.61
C VAL A 140 6.08 -14.69 -4.11
N ALA A 141 6.93 -14.20 -5.01
CA ALA A 141 8.12 -13.44 -4.64
C ALA A 141 7.77 -12.15 -3.88
N PHE A 142 6.79 -11.38 -4.36
CA PHE A 142 6.43 -10.12 -3.73
C PHE A 142 5.51 -10.27 -2.53
N THR A 143 4.71 -11.34 -2.43
CA THR A 143 4.01 -11.64 -1.18
C THR A 143 5.02 -11.87 -0.04
N ILE A 144 6.08 -12.65 -0.28
CA ILE A 144 7.13 -12.89 0.72
C ILE A 144 7.87 -11.59 1.04
N LEU A 145 8.33 -10.86 0.02
CA LEU A 145 9.09 -9.62 0.22
C LEU A 145 8.27 -8.54 0.95
N ASN A 146 6.98 -8.43 0.61
CA ASN A 146 6.06 -7.51 1.28
C ASN A 146 5.81 -7.90 2.73
N MET A 147 5.70 -9.20 3.04
CA MET A 147 5.56 -9.67 4.41
C MET A 147 6.74 -9.21 5.28
N VAL A 148 7.98 -9.37 4.79
CA VAL A 148 9.18 -8.89 5.50
C VAL A 148 9.15 -7.38 5.71
N MET A 149 8.78 -6.63 4.67
CA MET A 149 8.73 -5.17 4.73
C MET A 149 7.69 -4.65 5.72
N LEU A 150 6.51 -5.27 5.79
CA LEU A 150 5.46 -4.91 6.73
C LEU A 150 5.84 -5.23 8.18
N VAL A 151 6.53 -6.35 8.43
CA VAL A 151 7.02 -6.67 9.78
C VAL A 151 7.97 -5.59 10.29
N ILE A 152 8.90 -5.14 9.45
CA ILE A 152 9.83 -4.04 9.81
C ILE A 152 9.05 -2.76 10.09
N ARG A 153 8.08 -2.43 9.23
CA ARG A 153 7.27 -1.21 9.36
C ARG A 153 6.42 -1.20 10.62
N ILE A 154 5.70 -2.28 10.91
CA ILE A 154 4.88 -2.42 12.12
C ILE A 154 5.75 -2.31 13.37
N ARG A 155 6.96 -2.89 13.35
CA ARG A 155 7.90 -2.77 14.48
C ARG A 155 8.33 -1.33 14.72
N GLU A 156 8.61 -0.56 13.67
CA GLU A 156 8.98 0.85 13.78
C GLU A 156 7.79 1.73 14.19
N GLU A 157 6.58 1.42 13.71
CA GLU A 157 5.34 2.09 14.14
C GLU A 157 5.04 1.83 15.62
N ASN A 158 5.16 0.58 16.07
CA ASN A 158 4.97 0.21 17.48
C ASN A 158 6.03 0.85 18.38
N LYS A 159 7.29 0.95 17.96
CA LYS A 159 8.31 1.72 18.69
C LYS A 159 7.90 3.18 18.81
N ALA A 160 7.40 3.79 17.74
CA ALA A 160 6.92 5.18 17.78
C ALA A 160 5.67 5.35 18.66
N LEU A 161 4.88 4.29 18.89
CA LEU A 161 3.74 4.27 19.81
C LEU A 161 4.16 4.10 21.28
N CYS A 162 5.19 3.29 21.55
CA CYS A 162 5.69 3.00 22.91
C CYS A 162 6.64 4.06 23.51
N ILE A 163 7.11 5.05 22.73
CA ILE A 163 7.79 6.22 23.29
C ILE A 163 6.69 7.16 23.83
N GLU A 164 6.27 6.90 25.06
CA GLU A 164 5.62 7.86 25.96
C GLU A 164 6.66 8.41 26.95
#